data_AF-A0A2P8WIL8-F1
#
_entry.id   AF-A0A2P8WIL8-F1
#
_cell.length_a   1.000
_cell.length_b   1.000
_cell.length_c   1.000
_cell.angle_alpha   90.00
_cell.angle_beta   90.00
_cell.angle_gamma   90.00
#
_symmetry.space_group_name_H-M   'P 1'
#
loop_
_entity.id
_entity.type
_entity.pdbx_description
1 polymer ?
#
loop_
_entity_poly.entity_id
_entity_poly.type
_entity_poly.pdbx_seq_one_letter_code
_entity_poly.pdbx_strand_id
1 'polypeptide(L)'
;MGHAVAFQMESKTKFMLSRISFPLAARVNIGIFGCLILFHLGIVVGIMLFNYVPTDFLWGGRIQSKEQFILFEGISLIVQATCLLLTLIRAEYLRLERLTNVAHGGMWVLFGIFALNTVGNILAKTAFEKAFTVVTIILALCSLRLALENNVDAEILE
;
A
#
# COMPACT_ATOMS: atom_id res chain seq x y z
N MET A 1 -27.58 -6.61 21.67
CA MET A 1 -27.33 -7.38 20.44
C MET A 1 -26.09 -6.88 19.67
N GLY A 2 -25.89 -5.56 19.50
CA GLY A 2 -24.72 -5.01 18.77
C GLY A 2 -23.33 -5.30 19.35
N HIS A 3 -23.16 -5.33 20.68
CA HIS A 3 -21.87 -5.62 21.32
C HIS A 3 -21.35 -7.04 21.06
N ALA A 4 -22.25 -8.04 21.04
CA ALA A 4 -21.88 -9.43 20.79
C ALA A 4 -21.47 -9.66 19.32
N VAL A 5 -22.12 -8.97 18.39
CA VAL A 5 -21.78 -9.02 16.96
C VAL A 5 -20.43 -8.35 16.69
N ALA A 6 -20.17 -7.19 17.30
CA ALA A 6 -18.89 -6.50 17.17
C ALA A 6 -17.73 -7.33 17.74
N PHE A 7 -17.90 -7.93 18.93
CA PHE A 7 -16.89 -8.81 19.54
C PHE A 7 -16.62 -10.06 18.69
N GLN A 8 -17.67 -10.66 18.12
CA GLN A 8 -17.53 -11.84 17.28
C GLN A 8 -16.86 -11.53 15.93
N MET A 9 -17.09 -10.34 15.36
CA MET A 9 -16.37 -9.87 14.17
C MET A 9 -14.90 -9.54 14.46
N GLU A 10 -14.60 -8.93 15.61
CA GLU A 10 -13.23 -8.64 16.04
C GLU A 10 -12.42 -9.93 16.22
N SER A 11 -13.03 -10.94 16.87
CA SER A 11 -12.45 -12.27 17.08
C SER A 11 -12.14 -12.99 15.75
N LYS A 12 -13.07 -12.98 14.79
CA LYS A 12 -12.87 -13.60 13.47
C LYS A 12 -11.82 -12.88 12.63
N THR A 13 -11.77 -11.56 12.69
CA THR A 13 -10.77 -10.75 11.98
C THR A 13 -9.36 -11.04 12.51
N LYS A 14 -9.18 -11.08 13.83
CA LYS A 14 -7.93 -11.50 14.47
C LYS A 14 -7.54 -12.93 14.07
N PHE A 15 -8.50 -13.85 14.02
CA PHE A 15 -8.25 -15.24 13.61
C PHE A 15 -7.76 -15.37 12.15
N MET A 16 -8.39 -14.70 11.19
CA MET A 16 -7.94 -14.75 9.78
C MET A 16 -6.57 -14.11 9.59
N LEU A 17 -6.34 -12.94 10.21
CA LEU A 17 -5.06 -12.24 10.12
C LEU A 17 -3.93 -12.97 10.85
N SER A 18 -4.25 -13.83 11.84
CA SER A 18 -3.25 -14.68 12.52
C SER A 18 -2.54 -15.67 11.59
N ARG A 19 -3.11 -15.95 10.41
CA ARG A 19 -2.51 -16.86 9.41
C ARG A 19 -1.45 -16.18 8.54
N ILE A 20 -1.44 -14.84 8.49
CA ILE A 20 -0.42 -14.07 7.78
C ILE A 20 0.66 -13.70 8.81
N SER A 21 1.87 -14.23 8.64
CA SER A 21 2.97 -13.87 9.53
C SER A 21 3.40 -12.43 9.28
N PHE A 22 3.70 -11.70 10.35
CA PHE A 22 4.23 -10.32 10.29
C PHE A 22 5.39 -10.16 9.28
N PRO A 23 6.45 -10.99 9.31
CA PRO A 23 7.56 -10.85 8.36
C PRO A 23 7.15 -11.14 6.91
N LEU A 24 6.16 -12.00 6.67
CA LEU A 24 5.63 -12.21 5.33
C LEU A 24 4.87 -10.99 4.83
N ALA A 25 3.97 -10.42 5.64
CA ALA A 25 3.23 -9.22 5.30
C ALA A 25 4.16 -8.05 4.96
N ALA A 26 5.22 -7.85 5.77
CA ALA A 26 6.23 -6.82 5.53
C ALA A 26 6.95 -7.05 4.18
N ARG A 27 7.46 -8.25 3.92
CA ARG A 27 8.16 -8.57 2.67
C ARG A 27 7.27 -8.41 1.44
N VAL A 28 6.00 -8.81 1.53
CA VAL A 28 5.03 -8.64 0.44
C VAL A 28 4.80 -7.16 0.16
N ASN A 29 4.53 -6.34 1.17
CA ASN A 29 4.37 -4.90 1.00
C ASN A 29 5.62 -4.24 0.40
N ILE A 30 6.81 -4.55 0.95
CA ILE A 30 8.09 -4.06 0.44
C ILE A 30 8.29 -4.42 -1.03
N GLY A 31 8.06 -5.70 -1.38
CA GLY A 31 8.18 -6.18 -2.74
C GLY A 31 7.23 -5.47 -3.70
N ILE A 32 5.94 -5.35 -3.34
CA ILE A 32 4.94 -4.67 -4.17
C ILE A 32 5.28 -3.18 -4.31
N PHE A 33 5.61 -2.46 -3.23
CA PHE A 33 6.00 -1.06 -3.33
C PHE A 33 7.23 -0.86 -4.21
N GLY A 34 8.24 -1.73 -4.08
CA GLY A 34 9.40 -1.73 -4.98
C GLY A 34 9.01 -1.93 -6.45
N CYS A 35 8.17 -2.94 -6.75
CA CYS A 35 7.66 -3.16 -8.10
C CYS A 35 6.87 -1.96 -8.63
N LEU A 36 6.08 -1.29 -7.79
CA LEU A 36 5.31 -0.11 -8.19
C LEU A 36 6.19 1.12 -8.44
N ILE A 37 7.26 1.31 -7.65
CA ILE A 37 8.27 2.34 -7.94
C ILE A 37 8.91 2.07 -9.31
N LEU A 38 9.31 0.82 -9.58
CA LEU A 38 9.87 0.44 -10.87
C LEU A 38 8.88 0.63 -12.03
N PHE A 39 7.60 0.34 -11.80
CA PHE A 39 6.53 0.57 -12.78
C PHE A 39 6.40 2.07 -13.12
N HIS A 40 6.31 2.96 -12.14
CA HIS A 40 6.23 4.40 -12.36
C HIS A 40 7.51 4.96 -13.02
N LEU A 41 8.70 4.50 -12.60
CA LEU A 41 9.96 4.84 -13.27
C LEU A 41 9.95 4.39 -14.74
N GLY A 42 9.46 3.18 -15.03
CA GLY A 42 9.32 2.65 -16.37
C GLY A 42 8.39 3.51 -17.25
N ILE A 43 7.28 4.01 -16.68
CA ILE A 43 6.38 4.93 -17.39
C ILE A 43 7.09 6.25 -17.69
N VAL A 44 7.76 6.85 -16.71
CA VAL A 44 8.52 8.11 -16.92
C VAL A 44 9.59 7.94 -17.98
N VAL A 45 10.38 6.87 -17.92
CA VAL A 45 11.39 6.53 -18.93
C VAL A 45 10.73 6.30 -20.29
N GLY A 46 9.59 5.62 -20.35
CA GLY A 46 8.84 5.38 -21.59
C GLY A 46 8.35 6.67 -22.24
N ILE A 47 7.84 7.60 -21.43
CA ILE A 47 7.42 8.94 -21.87
C ILE A 47 8.61 9.75 -22.38
N MET A 48 9.77 9.66 -21.72
CA MET A 48 10.98 10.40 -22.11
C MET A 48 11.64 9.85 -23.37
N LEU A 49 11.76 8.53 -23.50
CA LEU A 49 12.49 7.88 -24.59
C LEU A 49 11.63 7.65 -25.84
N PHE A 50 10.35 7.32 -25.66
CA PHE A 50 9.46 6.93 -26.77
C PHE A 50 8.32 7.93 -27.02
N ASN A 51 8.21 8.99 -26.22
CA ASN A 51 7.12 9.98 -26.28
C ASN A 51 5.71 9.35 -26.21
N TYR A 52 5.60 8.18 -25.59
CA TYR A 52 4.35 7.44 -25.42
C TYR A 52 3.76 7.71 -24.03
N VAL A 53 2.52 8.19 -23.98
CA VAL A 53 1.81 8.45 -22.72
C VAL A 53 0.61 7.49 -22.63
N PRO A 54 0.62 6.51 -21.70
CA PRO A 54 -0.45 5.52 -21.57
C PRO A 54 -1.67 6.07 -20.82
N THR A 55 -2.26 7.17 -21.29
CA THR A 55 -3.43 7.81 -20.65
C THR A 55 -4.64 6.89 -20.54
N ASP A 56 -4.80 5.97 -21.50
CA ASP A 56 -5.99 5.11 -21.59
C ASP A 56 -6.04 4.02 -20.51
N PHE A 57 -4.90 3.72 -19.87
CA PHE A 57 -4.79 2.64 -18.88
C PHE A 57 -4.67 3.15 -17.45
N LEU A 58 -4.30 4.41 -17.26
CA LEU A 58 -3.95 4.97 -15.96
C LEU A 58 -4.81 6.20 -15.65
N TRP A 59 -5.04 6.45 -14.37
CA TRP A 59 -5.78 7.63 -13.89
C TRP A 59 -7.20 7.76 -14.48
N GLY A 60 -7.84 6.63 -14.76
CA GLY A 60 -9.20 6.55 -15.32
C GLY A 60 -9.37 7.25 -16.66
N GLY A 61 -8.29 7.45 -17.44
CA GLY A 61 -8.33 8.16 -18.71
C GLY A 61 -8.61 9.67 -18.59
N ARG A 62 -8.42 10.26 -17.40
CA ARG A 62 -8.80 11.66 -17.14
C ARG A 62 -7.68 12.67 -17.38
N ILE A 63 -6.43 12.22 -17.46
CA ILE A 63 -5.29 13.10 -17.66
C ILE A 63 -5.17 13.44 -19.15
N GLN A 64 -5.20 14.73 -19.47
CA GLN A 64 -5.26 15.23 -20.85
C GLN A 64 -3.93 15.80 -21.37
N SER A 65 -2.97 16.09 -20.48
CA SER A 65 -1.67 16.64 -20.88
C SER A 65 -0.49 15.81 -20.37
N LYS A 66 0.61 15.86 -21.11
CA LYS A 66 1.86 15.16 -20.77
C LYS A 66 2.47 15.71 -19.47
N GLU A 67 2.40 17.02 -19.29
CA GLU A 67 2.94 17.72 -18.11
C GLU A 67 2.17 17.31 -16.86
N GLN A 68 0.83 17.26 -16.96
CA GLN A 68 0.00 16.77 -15.87
C GLN A 68 0.31 15.29 -15.59
N PHE A 69 0.46 14.46 -16.63
CA PHE A 69 0.79 13.06 -16.45
C PHE A 69 2.11 12.87 -15.69
N ILE A 70 3.17 13.58 -16.08
CA ILE A 70 4.47 13.54 -15.40
C ILE A 70 4.36 13.98 -13.93
N LEU A 71 3.55 15.00 -13.63
CA LEU A 71 3.31 15.44 -12.26
C LEU A 71 2.66 14.33 -11.42
N PHE A 72 1.64 13.66 -11.96
CA PHE A 72 0.96 12.55 -11.27
C PHE A 72 1.86 11.33 -11.08
N GLU A 73 2.74 11.03 -12.04
CA GLU A 73 3.77 9.99 -11.88
C GLU A 73 4.77 10.37 -10.77
N GLY A 74 5.18 11.65 -10.69
CA GLY A 74 6.04 12.15 -9.62
C GLY A 74 5.39 12.03 -8.23
N ILE A 75 4.11 12.41 -8.10
CA ILE A 75 3.35 12.22 -6.86
C ILE A 75 3.28 10.74 -6.50
N SER A 76 3.03 9.87 -7.46
CA SER A 76 2.96 8.42 -7.23
C SER A 76 4.29 7.87 -6.73
N LEU A 77 5.41 8.26 -7.34
CA LEU A 77 6.74 7.86 -6.88
C LEU A 77 7.00 8.28 -5.43
N ILE A 78 6.65 9.51 -5.05
CA ILE A 78 6.81 10.01 -3.67
C ILE A 78 5.94 9.20 -2.70
N VAL A 79 4.67 8.95 -3.06
CA VAL A 79 3.75 8.17 -2.22
C VAL A 79 4.26 6.74 -2.05
N GLN A 80 4.68 6.08 -3.13
CA GLN A 80 5.18 4.71 -3.08
C GLN A 80 6.50 4.60 -2.30
N ALA A 81 7.42 5.56 -2.46
CA ALA A 81 8.65 5.64 -1.68
C ALA A 81 8.35 5.85 -0.18
N THR A 82 7.37 6.69 0.14
CA THR A 82 6.92 6.90 1.53
C THR A 82 6.32 5.63 2.12
N CYS A 83 5.47 4.93 1.38
CA CYS A 83 4.88 3.66 1.82
C CYS A 83 5.96 2.59 2.07
N LEU A 84 6.94 2.51 1.17
CA LEU A 84 8.09 1.62 1.32
C LEU A 84 8.89 1.97 2.57
N LEU A 85 9.24 3.24 2.77
CA LEU A 85 10.00 3.71 3.93
C LEU A 85 9.29 3.38 5.25
N LEU A 86 8.00 3.69 5.36
CA LEU A 86 7.21 3.38 6.56
C LEU A 86 7.18 1.88 6.83
N THR A 87 7.08 1.05 5.79
CA THR A 87 7.09 -0.42 5.94
C THR A 87 8.45 -0.94 6.37
N LEU A 88 9.54 -0.39 5.81
CA LEU A 88 10.92 -0.75 6.19
C LEU A 88 11.23 -0.40 7.65
N ILE A 89 10.75 0.76 8.12
CA ILE A 89 10.87 1.17 9.54
C ILE A 89 10.02 0.25 10.42
N ARG A 90 8.77 0.00 10.04
CA ARG A 90 7.86 -0.88 10.80
C ARG A 90 8.39 -2.30 10.94
N ALA A 91 9.08 -2.79 9.92
CA ALA A 91 9.70 -4.12 9.88
C ALA A 91 11.15 -4.14 10.42
N GLU A 92 11.63 -3.03 10.99
CA GLU A 92 12.97 -2.87 11.58
C GLU A 92 14.15 -3.10 10.63
N TYR A 93 13.89 -3.12 9.31
CA TYR A 93 14.96 -3.10 8.30
C TYR A 93 15.68 -1.75 8.25
N LEU A 94 14.99 -0.68 8.66
CA LEU A 94 15.59 0.63 8.93
C LEU A 94 15.35 1.00 10.39
N ARG A 95 16.43 0.95 11.19
CA ARG A 95 16.39 1.25 12.63
C ARG A 95 16.35 2.76 12.88
N LEU A 96 15.15 3.33 12.76
CA LEU A 96 14.88 4.74 13.03
C LEU A 96 13.92 4.84 14.22
N GLU A 97 14.45 4.66 15.43
CA GLU A 97 13.68 4.54 16.69
C GLU A 97 12.67 5.68 16.88
N ARG A 98 13.05 6.92 16.55
CA ARG A 98 12.17 8.09 16.66
C ARG A 98 10.94 8.02 15.74
N LEU A 99 11.00 7.22 14.68
CA LEU A 99 9.95 7.07 13.69
C LEU A 99 9.16 5.77 13.86
N THR A 100 9.50 4.89 14.81
CA THR A 100 8.79 3.62 15.01
C THR A 100 7.29 3.83 15.28
N ASN A 101 6.95 4.79 16.14
CA ASN A 101 5.54 5.13 16.42
C ASN A 101 4.83 5.76 15.21
N VAL A 102 5.55 6.57 14.43
CA VAL A 102 5.04 7.16 13.19
C VAL A 102 4.80 6.08 12.13
N ALA A 103 5.71 5.10 12.00
CA ALA A 103 5.57 3.98 11.08
C ALA A 103 4.40 3.07 11.48
N HIS A 104 4.23 2.81 12.77
CA HIS A 104 3.09 2.07 13.29
C HIS A 104 1.74 2.75 12.97
N GLY A 105 1.60 4.05 13.28
CA GLY A 105 0.42 4.82 12.87
C GLY A 105 0.26 4.90 11.35
N GLY A 106 1.38 5.00 10.62
CA GLY A 106 1.43 4.99 9.17
C GLY A 106 0.83 3.71 8.56
N MET A 107 0.98 2.54 9.20
CA MET A 107 0.37 1.30 8.69
C MET A 107 -1.17 1.37 8.66
N TRP A 108 -1.79 2.03 9.64
CA TRP A 108 -3.24 2.29 9.63
C TRP A 108 -3.65 3.22 8.49
N VAL A 109 -2.87 4.27 8.25
CA VAL A 109 -3.10 5.20 7.13
C VAL A 109 -2.96 4.46 5.80
N LEU A 110 -1.91 3.65 5.62
CA LEU A 110 -1.71 2.83 4.43
C LEU A 110 -2.88 1.87 4.21
N PHE A 111 -3.35 1.18 5.25
CA PHE A 111 -4.55 0.35 5.17
C PHE A 111 -5.75 1.13 4.63
N GLY A 112 -6.03 2.31 5.20
CA GLY A 112 -7.13 3.17 4.74
C GLY A 112 -6.99 3.60 3.28
N ILE A 113 -5.79 4.04 2.88
CA ILE A 113 -5.49 4.45 1.50
C ILE A 113 -5.66 3.28 0.53
N PHE A 114 -5.15 2.08 0.84
CA PHE A 114 -5.27 0.93 -0.06
C PHE A 114 -6.68 0.33 -0.08
N ALA A 115 -7.42 0.42 1.02
CA ALA A 115 -8.85 0.09 1.03
C ALA A 115 -9.66 1.05 0.13
N LEU A 116 -9.38 2.36 0.21
CA LEU A 116 -10.03 3.34 -0.68
C LEU A 116 -9.63 3.13 -2.14
N ASN A 117 -8.35 2.85 -2.41
CA ASN A 117 -7.90 2.48 -3.76
C ASN A 117 -8.60 1.22 -4.26
N THR A 118 -8.78 0.20 -3.42
CA THR A 118 -9.56 -1.01 -3.79
C THR A 118 -10.95 -0.63 -4.30
N VAL A 119 -11.66 0.26 -3.60
CA VAL A 119 -12.97 0.75 -4.04
C VAL A 119 -12.86 1.50 -5.37
N GLY A 120 -11.89 2.40 -5.50
CA GLY A 120 -11.64 3.13 -6.76
C GLY A 120 -11.36 2.22 -7.95
N ASN A 121 -10.54 1.19 -7.76
CA ASN A 121 -10.15 0.22 -8.76
C ASN A 121 -11.31 -0.70 -9.18
N ILE A 122 -12.19 -1.10 -8.25
CA ILE A 122 -13.41 -1.85 -8.59
C ILE A 122 -14.34 -1.01 -9.48
N LEU A 123 -14.44 0.29 -9.19
CA LEU A 123 -15.27 1.24 -9.94
C LEU A 123 -14.60 1.77 -11.22
N ALA A 124 -13.36 1.40 -11.47
CA ALA A 124 -12.60 1.89 -12.62
C ALA A 124 -13.23 1.42 -13.95
N LYS A 125 -12.99 2.18 -15.01
CA LYS A 125 -13.54 1.87 -16.35
C LYS A 125 -12.68 0.86 -17.10
N THR A 126 -11.37 0.89 -16.88
CA THR A 126 -10.40 0.09 -17.64
C THR A 126 -10.23 -1.29 -17.01
N ALA A 127 -9.96 -2.31 -17.85
CA ALA A 127 -9.67 -3.66 -17.35
C ALA A 127 -8.37 -3.69 -16.52
N PHE A 128 -7.39 -2.86 -16.88
CA PHE A 128 -6.11 -2.75 -16.19
C PHE A 128 -6.30 -2.27 -14.75
N GLU A 129 -7.01 -1.17 -14.52
CA GLU A 129 -7.26 -0.65 -13.16
C GLU A 129 -8.10 -1.63 -12.33
N LYS A 130 -9.08 -2.30 -12.94
CA LYS A 130 -9.86 -3.35 -12.26
C LYS A 130 -8.99 -4.53 -11.82
N ALA A 131 -8.07 -5.01 -12.67
CA ALA A 131 -7.15 -6.08 -12.29
C ALA A 131 -6.25 -5.66 -11.12
N PHE A 132 -5.88 -4.38 -11.07
CA PHE A 132 -5.07 -3.81 -10.01
C PHE A 132 -5.77 -3.78 -8.63
N THR A 133 -7.09 -4.02 -8.58
CA THR A 133 -7.83 -4.31 -7.33
C THR A 133 -7.20 -5.44 -6.52
N VAL A 134 -6.69 -6.49 -7.18
CA VAL A 134 -6.06 -7.63 -6.48
C VAL A 134 -4.83 -7.14 -5.71
N VAL A 135 -4.03 -6.27 -6.33
CA VAL A 135 -2.83 -5.69 -5.72
C VAL A 135 -3.21 -4.82 -4.53
N THR A 136 -4.21 -3.96 -4.66
CA THR A 136 -4.61 -3.04 -3.59
C THR A 136 -5.28 -3.76 -2.42
N ILE A 137 -5.99 -4.87 -2.65
CA ILE A 137 -6.48 -5.75 -1.57
C ILE A 137 -5.32 -6.36 -0.80
N ILE A 138 -4.32 -6.92 -1.49
CA ILE A 138 -3.15 -7.54 -0.84
C ILE A 138 -2.42 -6.50 0.03
N LEU A 139 -2.18 -5.31 -0.52
CA LEU A 139 -1.56 -4.20 0.21
C LEU A 139 -2.38 -3.79 1.43
N ALA A 140 -3.70 -3.63 1.28
CA ALA A 140 -4.58 -3.28 2.40
C ALA A 140 -4.51 -4.33 3.52
N LEU A 141 -4.63 -5.61 3.20
CA LEU A 141 -4.61 -6.69 4.20
C LEU A 141 -3.25 -6.82 4.89
N CYS A 142 -2.16 -6.70 4.13
CA CYS A 142 -0.81 -6.73 4.70
C CYS A 142 -0.55 -5.52 5.59
N SER A 143 -0.95 -4.31 5.17
CA SER A 143 -0.84 -3.10 6.00
C SER A 143 -1.68 -3.21 7.27
N LEU A 144 -2.91 -3.73 7.20
CA LEU A 144 -3.72 -3.99 8.38
C LEU A 144 -3.05 -4.99 9.33
N ARG A 145 -2.46 -6.06 8.79
CA ARG A 145 -1.70 -7.03 9.59
C ARG A 145 -0.53 -6.37 10.32
N LEU A 146 0.21 -5.49 9.67
CA LEU A 146 1.34 -4.76 10.28
C LEU A 146 0.89 -3.69 11.30
N ALA A 147 -0.32 -3.14 11.12
CA ALA A 147 -0.92 -2.13 11.98
C ALA A 147 -1.54 -2.69 13.28
N LEU A 148 -1.96 -3.96 13.26
CA LEU A 148 -2.54 -4.64 14.41
C LEU A 148 -1.50 -5.29 15.34
N GLU A 149 -0.27 -5.45 14.86
CA GLU A 149 0.83 -5.91 15.72
C GLU A 149 1.23 -4.76 16.64
N ASN A 150 1.03 -4.92 17.94
CA ASN A 150 1.43 -3.90 18.91
C ASN A 150 2.96 -3.88 19.02
N ASN A 151 3.54 -2.71 19.26
CA ASN A 151 4.98 -2.59 19.51
C ASN A 151 5.43 -3.21 20.86
N VAL A 152 4.49 -3.65 21.71
CA VAL A 152 4.75 -4.16 23.06
C VAL A 152 5.49 -5.51 23.06
N ASP A 153 5.35 -6.32 22.01
CA ASP A 153 5.99 -7.64 21.95
C ASP A 153 7.49 -7.57 21.59
N ALA A 154 7.99 -6.40 21.15
CA ALA A 154 9.41 -6.19 20.87
C ALA A 154 10.25 -5.87 22.12
N GLU A 155 9.62 -5.39 23.21
CA GLU A 155 10.29 -5.09 24.48
C GLU A 155 10.47 -6.33 25.39
N ILE A 156 9.78 -7.45 25.07
CA ILE A 156 9.79 -8.68 25.90
C ILE A 156 10.87 -9.68 25.43
N LEU A 157 11.68 -9.34 24.42
CA LEU A 157 12.76 -10.20 23.89
C LEU A 157 14.18 -9.63 24.08
N GLU A 158 14.35 -8.59 24.90
CA GLU A 158 15.65 -8.20 25.48
C GLU A 158 15.85 -8.81 26.87
#